data_AF-A0A5U8J9A3-F1
#
_entry.id   AF-A0A5U8J9A3-F1
#
_cell.length_a   1.000
_cell.length_b   1.000
_cell.length_c   1.000
_cell.angle_alpha   90.00
_cell.angle_beta   90.00
_cell.angle_gamma   90.00
#
_symmetry.space_group_name_H-M   'P 1'
#
loop_
_entity.id
_entity.type
_entity.pdbx_description
1 polymer ?
#
loop_
_entity_poly.entity_id
_entity_poly.type
_entity_poly.pdbx_seq_one_letter_code
_entity_poly.pdbx_strand_id
1 'polypeptide(L)'
;MRVFISLPFIIALTGCVQKHEIFEPLSITCLPSNRVSVRYYDNPDRNMDEAAYRAKINQIISSKIYNPSLYKGQQCTAILNASNKIASLESGDVRICSALLYAIASSSFPSVPAGIHEQDTNALMNIPVIVKF
;
A
#
# COMPACT_ATOMS: atom_id res chain seq x y z
N MET A 1 33.43 -58.82 39.66
CA MET A 1 33.41 -58.75 38.18
C MET A 1 32.22 -57.89 37.78
N ARG A 2 32.44 -56.61 37.45
CA ARG A 2 31.38 -55.66 37.05
C ARG A 2 31.67 -55.21 35.62
N VAL A 3 30.71 -55.47 34.75
CA VAL A 3 30.74 -55.19 33.31
C VAL A 3 30.53 -53.68 33.10
N PHE A 4 31.52 -53.01 32.49
CA PHE A 4 31.37 -51.64 32.01
C PHE A 4 30.86 -51.68 30.56
N ILE A 5 29.62 -51.21 30.36
CA ILE A 5 29.03 -50.99 29.04
C ILE A 5 29.45 -49.59 28.59
N SER A 6 30.27 -49.52 27.55
CA SER A 6 30.62 -48.29 26.85
C SER A 6 29.53 -47.92 25.84
N LEU A 7 28.96 -46.72 25.95
CA LEU A 7 28.13 -46.11 24.90
C LEU A 7 29.02 -45.26 23.98
N PRO A 8 28.88 -45.35 22.65
CA PRO A 8 29.52 -44.42 21.73
C PRO A 8 28.70 -43.13 21.60
N PHE A 9 29.34 -41.99 21.85
CA PHE A 9 28.81 -40.65 21.54
C PHE A 9 28.96 -40.41 20.03
N ILE A 10 27.84 -40.32 19.32
CA ILE A 10 27.80 -39.99 17.89
C ILE A 10 28.02 -38.48 17.73
N ILE A 11 29.10 -38.11 17.02
CA ILE A 11 29.39 -36.74 16.60
C ILE A 11 28.51 -36.42 15.39
N ALA A 12 27.46 -35.61 15.58
CA ALA A 12 26.68 -35.05 14.48
C ALA A 12 27.32 -33.75 13.98
N LEU A 13 28.09 -33.86 12.90
CA LEU A 13 28.46 -32.73 12.04
C LEU A 13 27.21 -32.25 11.30
N THR A 14 26.65 -31.11 11.72
CA THR A 14 25.71 -30.35 10.90
C THR A 14 26.26 -28.93 10.74
N GLY A 15 26.81 -28.68 9.55
CA GLY A 15 27.34 -27.39 9.16
C GLY A 15 26.21 -26.37 9.06
N CYS A 16 26.32 -25.28 9.82
CA CYS A 16 25.58 -24.08 9.52
C CYS A 16 26.38 -23.28 8.48
N VAL A 17 25.90 -23.29 7.23
CA VAL A 17 26.30 -22.29 6.24
C VAL A 17 25.77 -20.96 6.73
N GLN A 18 26.66 -20.12 7.25
CA GLN A 18 26.32 -18.77 7.69
C GLN A 18 26.15 -17.90 6.44
N LYS A 19 24.92 -17.89 5.90
CA LYS A 19 24.53 -16.99 4.80
C LYS A 19 24.52 -15.57 5.37
N HIS A 20 25.61 -14.83 5.16
CA HIS A 20 25.64 -13.38 5.33
C HIS A 20 24.74 -12.76 4.27
N GLU A 21 23.44 -12.66 4.55
CA GLU A 21 22.58 -11.72 3.84
C GLU A 21 22.73 -10.37 4.50
N ILE A 22 23.35 -9.46 3.76
CA ILE A 22 23.51 -8.05 4.08
C ILE A 22 22.09 -7.49 4.29
N PHE A 23 21.71 -7.34 5.56
CA PHE A 23 20.48 -6.68 5.93
C PHE A 23 20.70 -5.19 5.69
N GLU A 24 20.37 -4.71 4.50
CA GLU A 24 20.14 -3.27 4.31
C GLU A 24 19.08 -2.88 5.35
N PRO A 25 19.31 -1.85 6.19
CA PRO A 25 18.24 -1.30 6.97
C PRO A 25 17.34 -0.57 5.96
N LEU A 26 16.40 -1.31 5.36
CA LEU A 26 15.14 -0.71 4.96
C LEU A 26 14.69 0.01 6.22
N SER A 27 14.79 1.33 6.21
CA SER A 27 14.19 2.17 7.23
C SER A 27 12.68 2.04 7.03
N ILE A 28 12.14 0.90 7.45
CA ILE A 28 10.71 0.67 7.59
C ILE A 28 10.32 1.58 8.74
N THR A 29 10.16 2.86 8.42
CA THR A 29 9.49 3.79 9.31
C THR A 29 8.05 3.31 9.26
N CYS A 30 7.70 2.41 10.17
CA CYS A 30 6.36 1.88 10.31
C CYS A 30 5.43 3.08 10.52
N LEU A 31 4.67 3.44 9.49
CA LEU A 31 3.57 4.36 9.68
C LEU A 31 2.65 3.76 10.75
N PRO A 32 2.21 4.54 11.76
CA PRO A 32 1.39 4.04 12.87
C PRO A 32 0.09 3.38 12.41
N SER A 33 -0.37 3.70 11.20
CA SER A 33 -1.26 2.87 10.39
C SER A 33 -0.91 3.07 8.91
N ASN A 34 -0.71 1.99 8.16
CA ASN A 34 -0.58 2.03 6.70
C ASN A 34 -1.95 2.04 5.99
N ARG A 35 -3.04 2.22 6.75
CA ARG A 35 -4.43 2.18 6.25
C ARG A 35 -5.27 3.31 6.82
N VAL A 36 -6.21 3.80 6.01
CA VAL A 36 -7.20 4.80 6.41
C VAL A 36 -8.57 4.46 5.85
N SER A 37 -9.64 4.86 6.55
CA SER A 37 -10.99 4.82 6.00
C SER A 37 -11.15 5.90 4.93
N VAL A 38 -11.91 5.58 3.88
CA VAL A 38 -12.15 6.45 2.73
C VAL A 38 -13.63 6.82 2.69
N ARG A 39 -13.90 8.12 2.55
CA ARG A 39 -15.27 8.61 2.36
C ARG A 39 -15.61 8.62 0.88
N TYR A 40 -16.82 8.14 0.58
CA TYR A 40 -17.38 8.19 -0.76
C TYR A 40 -18.70 8.95 -0.76
N TYR A 41 -18.97 9.67 -1.84
CA TYR A 41 -20.24 10.34 -2.12
C TYR A 41 -20.83 9.81 -3.43
N ASP A 42 -22.14 9.97 -3.61
CA ASP A 42 -22.83 9.50 -4.82
C ASP A 42 -22.28 10.20 -6.06
N ASN A 43 -21.80 9.43 -7.02
CA ASN A 43 -21.26 9.99 -8.26
C ASN A 43 -22.40 10.63 -9.10
N PRO A 44 -22.36 11.94 -9.36
CA PRO A 44 -23.40 12.61 -10.14
C PRO A 44 -23.37 12.21 -11.63
N ASP A 45 -22.23 11.72 -12.13
CA ASP A 45 -22.07 11.28 -13.51
C ASP A 45 -22.04 9.74 -13.55
N ARG A 46 -23.19 9.16 -13.92
CA ARG A 46 -23.36 7.70 -13.99
C ARG A 46 -22.60 7.05 -15.15
N ASN A 47 -22.26 7.83 -16.18
CA ASN A 47 -21.66 7.35 -17.42
C ASN A 47 -20.20 7.79 -17.58
N MET A 48 -19.60 8.33 -16.52
CA MET A 48 -18.18 8.67 -16.49
C MET A 48 -17.35 7.44 -16.82
N ASP A 49 -16.47 7.56 -17.81
CA ASP A 49 -15.55 6.48 -18.18
C ASP A 49 -14.46 6.27 -17.12
N GLU A 50 -13.80 5.11 -17.18
CA GLU A 50 -12.77 4.74 -16.20
C GLU A 50 -11.59 5.73 -16.16
N ALA A 51 -11.17 6.25 -17.31
CA ALA A 51 -10.04 7.18 -17.37
C ALA A 51 -10.38 8.52 -16.71
N ALA A 52 -11.56 9.07 -17.00
CA ALA A 52 -12.11 10.26 -16.37
C ALA A 52 -12.28 10.07 -14.87
N TYR A 53 -12.76 8.91 -14.43
CA TYR A 53 -12.89 8.59 -13.00
C TYR A 53 -11.54 8.54 -12.28
N ARG A 54 -10.54 7.88 -12.86
CA ARG A 54 -9.17 7.87 -12.32
C ARG A 54 -8.55 9.27 -12.29
N ALA A 55 -8.75 10.06 -13.33
CA ALA A 55 -8.30 11.44 -13.38
C ALA A 55 -8.95 12.29 -12.28
N LYS A 56 -10.25 12.08 -12.01
CA LYS A 56 -10.97 12.77 -10.94
C LYS A 56 -10.42 12.43 -9.56
N ILE A 57 -10.13 11.16 -9.29
CA ILE A 57 -9.46 10.72 -8.05
C ILE A 57 -8.12 11.44 -7.88
N ASN A 58 -7.28 11.42 -8.92
CA ASN A 58 -5.97 12.08 -8.89
C ASN A 58 -6.08 13.59 -8.68
N GLN A 59 -7.08 14.24 -9.29
CA GLN A 59 -7.35 15.67 -9.08
C GLN A 59 -7.70 15.96 -7.62
N ILE A 60 -8.59 15.16 -7.02
CA ILE A 60 -8.98 15.32 -5.61
C ILE A 60 -7.76 15.18 -4.70
N ILE A 61 -6.94 14.15 -4.91
CA ILE A 61 -5.74 13.89 -4.09
C ILE A 61 -4.72 15.01 -4.25
N SER A 62 -4.41 15.40 -5.49
CA SER A 62 -3.44 16.46 -5.78
C SER A 62 -3.83 17.79 -5.14
N SER A 63 -5.14 18.08 -5.03
CA SER A 63 -5.64 19.29 -4.37
C SER A 63 -5.43 19.31 -2.84
N LYS A 64 -5.14 18.17 -2.23
CA LYS A 64 -4.94 18.02 -0.77
C LYS A 64 -3.48 17.85 -0.36
N ILE A 65 -2.58 17.65 -1.30
CA ILE A 65 -1.14 17.58 -1.01
C ILE A 65 -0.60 19.01 -0.94
N TYR A 66 -0.34 19.46 0.29
CA TYR A 66 0.20 20.79 0.55
C TYR A 66 1.70 20.84 0.29
N ASN A 67 2.19 21.96 -0.24
CA ASN A 67 3.61 22.23 -0.47
C ASN A 67 4.33 21.10 -1.25
N PRO A 68 3.90 20.83 -2.50
CA PRO A 68 4.44 19.73 -3.31
C PRO A 68 5.97 19.76 -3.49
N SER A 69 6.58 20.96 -3.40
CA SER A 69 8.03 21.15 -3.46
C SER A 69 8.81 20.42 -2.36
N LEU A 70 8.19 20.14 -1.21
CA LEU A 70 8.81 19.38 -0.11
C LEU A 70 9.03 17.90 -0.45
N TYR A 71 8.38 17.41 -1.50
CA TYR A 71 8.39 16.01 -1.89
C TYR A 71 9.17 15.75 -3.18
N LYS A 72 9.95 16.72 -3.67
CA LYS A 72 10.70 16.59 -4.93
C LYS A 72 11.55 15.32 -4.95
N GLY A 73 11.38 14.52 -6.00
CA GLY A 73 12.06 13.24 -6.21
C GLY A 73 11.45 12.06 -5.45
N GLN A 74 10.43 12.29 -4.61
CA GLN A 74 9.77 11.24 -3.82
C GLN A 74 8.55 10.70 -4.56
N GLN A 75 8.22 9.44 -4.27
CA GLN A 75 7.06 8.76 -4.83
C GLN A 75 6.35 7.92 -3.76
N CYS A 76 5.03 7.81 -3.89
CA CYS A 76 4.26 6.83 -3.15
C CYS A 76 3.14 6.20 -3.98
N THR A 77 2.90 4.92 -3.73
CA THR A 77 1.81 4.13 -4.26
C THR A 77 0.87 3.73 -3.12
N ALA A 78 -0.42 4.00 -3.32
CA ALA A 78 -1.49 3.52 -2.46
C ALA A 78 -2.55 2.80 -3.29
N ILE A 79 -3.27 1.87 -2.66
CA ILE A 79 -4.45 1.23 -3.22
C ILE A 79 -5.67 1.80 -2.53
N LEU A 80 -6.57 2.42 -3.29
CA LEU A 80 -7.91 2.80 -2.83
C LEU A 80 -8.85 1.65 -3.17
N ASN A 81 -9.50 1.08 -2.16
CA ASN A 81 -10.51 0.06 -2.36
C ASN A 81 -11.91 0.65 -2.13
N ALA A 82 -12.70 0.66 -3.21
CA ALA A 82 -14.02 1.25 -3.22
C ALA A 82 -15.07 0.39 -2.49
N SER A 83 -14.88 -0.92 -2.46
CA SER A 83 -15.81 -1.86 -1.83
C SER A 83 -15.71 -1.84 -0.30
N ASN A 84 -14.50 -2.00 0.24
CA ASN A 84 -14.27 -2.00 1.68
C ASN A 84 -14.10 -0.59 2.28
N LYS A 85 -14.04 0.45 1.42
CA LYS A 85 -13.85 1.85 1.81
C LYS A 85 -12.59 2.09 2.64
N ILE A 86 -11.50 1.41 2.25
CA ILE A 86 -10.19 1.53 2.86
C ILE A 86 -9.17 1.93 1.78
N ALA A 87 -8.21 2.76 2.15
CA ALA A 87 -6.99 2.95 1.39
C ALA A 87 -5.80 2.40 2.16
N SER A 88 -4.88 1.77 1.46
CA SER A 88 -3.66 1.21 2.04
C SER A 88 -2.43 1.62 1.25
N LEU A 89 -1.35 1.97 1.95
CA LEU A 89 -0.06 2.17 1.31
C LEU A 89 0.53 0.85 0.84
N GLU A 90 1.10 0.87 -0.36
CA GLU A 90 1.77 -0.28 -0.95
C GLU A 90 3.30 -0.11 -0.87
N SER A 91 3.82 1.04 -1.34
CA SER A 91 5.26 1.32 -1.40
C SER A 91 5.54 2.81 -1.55
N GLY A 92 6.75 3.24 -1.20
CA GLY A 92 7.23 4.60 -1.43
C GLY A 92 7.92 5.27 -0.23
N ASP A 93 8.29 6.52 -0.40
CA ASP A 93 8.93 7.31 0.64
C ASP A 93 7.94 7.67 1.75
N VAL A 94 8.35 7.46 3.00
CA VAL A 94 7.49 7.59 4.19
C VAL A 94 6.82 8.98 4.27
N ARG A 95 7.53 10.05 3.92
CA ARG A 95 7.03 11.42 4.02
C ARG A 95 5.89 11.68 3.04
N ILE A 96 6.08 11.40 1.75
CA ILE A 96 5.02 11.57 0.75
C ILE A 96 3.90 10.53 0.95
N CYS A 97 4.20 9.32 1.41
CA CYS A 97 3.17 8.34 1.75
C CYS A 97 2.29 8.78 2.92
N SER A 98 2.88 9.41 3.95
CA SER A 98 2.12 10.02 5.05
C SER A 98 1.20 11.13 4.55
N ALA A 99 1.72 12.00 3.68
CA ALA A 99 0.95 13.08 3.07
C ALA A 99 -0.18 12.54 2.17
N LEU A 100 0.08 11.46 1.42
CA LEU A 100 -0.91 10.79 0.58
C LEU A 100 -2.04 10.18 1.42
N LEU A 101 -1.72 9.43 2.49
CA LEU A 101 -2.75 8.88 3.37
C LEU A 101 -3.60 9.98 4.01
N TYR A 102 -2.97 11.07 4.44
CA TYR A 102 -3.69 12.22 4.97
C TYR A 102 -4.60 12.87 3.91
N ALA A 103 -4.10 13.06 2.68
CA ALA A 103 -4.87 13.59 1.56
C ALA A 103 -6.09 12.72 1.26
N ILE A 104 -5.94 11.39 1.30
CA ILE A 104 -7.03 10.44 1.09
C ILE A 104 -8.06 10.51 2.25
N ALA A 105 -7.61 10.41 3.51
CA ALA A 105 -8.49 10.40 4.68
C ALA A 105 -9.27 11.72 4.84
N SER A 106 -8.65 12.84 4.48
CA SER A 106 -9.27 14.18 4.54
C SER A 106 -10.16 14.50 3.33
N SER A 107 -10.21 13.63 2.32
CA SER A 107 -11.03 13.78 1.12
C SER A 107 -12.34 12.99 1.18
N SER A 108 -13.19 13.26 0.18
CA SER A 108 -14.30 12.40 -0.20
C SER A 108 -14.23 12.16 -1.71
N PHE A 109 -14.50 10.94 -2.14
CA PHE A 109 -14.36 10.49 -3.53
C PHE A 109 -15.71 10.15 -4.14
N PRO A 110 -15.93 10.34 -5.45
CA PRO A 110 -17.13 9.83 -6.09
C PRO A 110 -17.16 8.30 -5.99
N SER A 111 -18.33 7.71 -5.80
CA SER A 111 -18.50 6.26 -5.96
C SER A 111 -18.17 5.84 -7.40
N VAL A 112 -17.83 4.56 -7.59
CA VAL A 112 -17.59 4.01 -8.94
C VAL A 112 -18.85 4.22 -9.80
N PRO A 113 -18.72 4.81 -11.01
CA PRO A 113 -19.84 5.00 -11.94
C PRO A 113 -20.55 3.69 -12.28
N ALA A 114 -21.89 3.74 -12.39
CA ALA A 114 -22.69 2.57 -12.76
C ALA A 114 -22.29 1.99 -14.12
N GLY A 115 -22.02 2.84 -15.11
CA GLY A 115 -21.60 2.40 -16.45
C GLY A 115 -20.29 1.61 -16.48
N ILE A 116 -19.41 1.76 -15.47
CA ILE A 116 -18.21 0.94 -15.32
C ILE A 116 -18.57 -0.43 -14.72
N HIS A 117 -19.40 -0.45 -13.68
CA HIS A 117 -19.85 -1.70 -13.05
C HIS A 117 -20.71 -2.58 -13.97
N GLU A 118 -21.45 -1.98 -14.90
CA GLU A 118 -22.20 -2.71 -15.93
C GLU A 118 -21.29 -3.48 -16.90
N GLN A 119 -20.08 -2.98 -17.14
CA GLN A 119 -19.09 -3.64 -18.01
C GLN A 119 -18.30 -4.71 -17.27
N ASP A 120 -17.89 -4.42 -16.02
CA ASP A 120 -17.22 -5.37 -15.13
C ASP A 120 -17.55 -5.06 -13.67
N THR A 121 -18.21 -6.01 -13.01
CA THR A 121 -18.60 -5.88 -11.60
C THR A 121 -17.41 -5.74 -10.65
N ASN A 122 -16.21 -6.19 -11.05
CA ASN A 122 -14.97 -6.10 -10.26
C ASN A 122 -14.08 -4.91 -10.67
N ALA A 123 -14.49 -4.14 -11.68
CA ALA A 123 -13.72 -2.99 -12.10
C ALA A 123 -13.58 -1.99 -10.95
N LEU A 124 -12.37 -1.45 -10.81
CA LEU A 124 -12.05 -0.41 -9.83
C LEU A 124 -12.30 -0.79 -8.37
N MET A 125 -12.33 -2.09 -8.06
CA MET A 125 -12.34 -2.57 -6.68
C MET A 125 -11.04 -2.21 -5.95
N ASN A 126 -9.91 -2.23 -6.66
CA ASN A 126 -8.60 -1.79 -6.18
C ASN A 126 -8.02 -0.79 -7.18
N ILE A 127 -8.00 0.48 -6.79
CA ILE A 127 -7.58 1.60 -7.64
C ILE A 127 -6.18 2.01 -7.21
N PRO A 128 -5.13 1.71 -8.00
CA PRO A 128 -3.81 2.24 -7.71
C PRO A 128 -3.79 3.75 -7.88
N VAL A 129 -3.28 4.43 -6.87
CA VAL A 129 -2.98 5.85 -6.87
C VAL A 129 -1.49 6.00 -6.69
N ILE A 130 -0.86 6.65 -7.66
CA ILE A 130 0.58 6.92 -7.67
C ILE A 130 0.75 8.43 -7.63
N VAL A 131 1.45 8.93 -6.61
CA VAL A 131 1.85 10.34 -6.52
C VAL A 131 3.36 10.45 -6.60
N LYS A 132 3.84 11.42 -7.37
CA LYS A 132 5.26 11.68 -7.60
C LYS A 132 5.47 13.19 -7.76
N PHE A 133 6.53 13.71 -7.16
CA PHE A 133 6.91 15.13 -7.20
C PHE A 133 8.37 15.32 -7.59
#